data_AF-A0A7N0TY67-F1
#
_entry.id   AF-A0A7N0TY67-F1
#
_cell.length_a   1.000
_cell.length_b   1.000
_cell.length_c   1.000
_cell.angle_alpha   90.00
_cell.angle_beta   90.00
_cell.angle_gamma   90.00
#
_symmetry.space_group_name_H-M   'P 1'
#
loop_
_entity.id
_entity.type
_entity.pdbx_description
1 polymer ?
#
loop_
_entity_poly.entity_id
_entity_poly.type
_entity_poly.pdbx_seq_one_letter_code
_entity_poly.pdbx_strand_id
1 'polypeptide(L)'
;MGVAEQEAVKQLKLLVDAADEPLKITFQIVDCLNWRLENGIDNILTKPIIPTDLYKSVRDSQLVGFSGYTRQGLPVIAIGVGLSTFDKQSVNYYVQSHIQMNEYRDRVLLPAAAKKCGKYVGTCVKVLDMTGLRLSALNNIKLLTVISSIDDLNYPEKTDTYYIVNAPYIFSACWKVVKPLLQERTRRKVQVLQGCGRDELLKVMYHGLIISSSC
;
A
#
# COMPACT_ATOMS: atom_id res chain seq x y z
N MET A 1 8.34 -22.94 -27.25
CA MET A 1 7.86 -23.13 -25.86
C MET A 1 6.43 -23.64 -25.95
N GLY A 2 6.11 -24.78 -25.34
CA GLY A 2 4.77 -25.38 -25.42
C GLY A 2 3.71 -24.50 -24.75
N VAL A 3 2.44 -24.76 -25.06
CA VAL A 3 1.31 -24.10 -24.39
C VAL A 3 1.33 -24.52 -22.92
N ALA A 4 1.36 -23.56 -22.01
CA ALA A 4 1.26 -23.85 -20.58
C ALA A 4 -0.13 -24.44 -20.28
N GLU A 5 -0.16 -25.66 -19.74
CA GLU A 5 -1.39 -26.32 -19.32
C GLU A 5 -1.77 -25.84 -17.91
N GLN A 6 -3.01 -25.39 -17.71
CA GLN A 6 -3.46 -24.86 -16.41
C GLN A 6 -3.29 -25.88 -15.27
N GLU A 7 -3.43 -27.17 -15.57
CA GLU A 7 -3.23 -28.24 -14.61
C GLU A 7 -1.75 -28.36 -14.18
N ALA A 8 -0.81 -28.22 -15.11
CA ALA A 8 0.62 -28.20 -14.79
C ALA A 8 0.98 -26.99 -13.89
N VAL A 9 0.40 -25.81 -14.16
CA VAL A 9 0.58 -24.62 -13.31
C VAL A 9 0.05 -24.87 -11.90
N LYS A 10 -1.11 -25.52 -11.78
CA LYS A 10 -1.72 -25.86 -10.48
C LYS A 10 -0.87 -26.87 -9.71
N GLN A 11 -0.36 -27.91 -10.37
CA GLN A 11 0.52 -28.90 -9.74
C GLN A 11 1.83 -28.28 -9.27
N LEU A 12 2.46 -27.43 -10.10
CA LEU A 12 3.67 -26.71 -9.71
C LEU A 12 3.42 -25.82 -8.49
N LYS A 13 2.28 -25.13 -8.45
CA LYS A 13 1.92 -24.29 -7.30
C LYS A 13 1.75 -25.09 -6.02
N LEU A 14 1.12 -26.27 -6.09
CA LEU A 14 1.02 -27.18 -4.94
C LEU A 14 2.39 -27.64 -4.43
N LEU A 15 3.35 -27.89 -5.34
CA LEU A 15 4.72 -28.25 -4.97
C LEU A 15 5.45 -27.08 -4.29
N VAL A 16 5.31 -25.86 -4.83
CA VAL A 16 5.87 -24.66 -4.20
C VAL A 16 5.24 -24.41 -2.82
N ASP A 17 3.94 -24.61 -2.67
CA ASP A 17 3.24 -24.47 -1.39
C ASP A 17 3.65 -25.56 -0.38
N ALA A 18 4.13 -26.72 -0.84
CA ALA A 18 4.67 -27.79 -0.01
C ALA A 18 6.17 -27.64 0.31
N ALA A 19 6.87 -26.72 -0.36
CA ALA A 19 8.28 -26.45 -0.12
C ALA A 19 8.53 -25.85 1.27
N ASP A 20 9.78 -25.94 1.72
CA ASP A 20 10.21 -25.26 2.93
C ASP A 20 10.15 -23.72 2.77
N GLU A 21 10.12 -23.02 3.90
CA GLU A 21 9.95 -21.57 3.92
C GLU A 21 11.07 -20.81 3.18
N PRO A 22 12.37 -21.18 3.33
CA PRO A 22 13.44 -20.53 2.58
C PRO A 22 13.26 -20.65 1.06
N LEU A 23 12.84 -21.81 0.55
CA LEU A 23 12.65 -22.00 -0.88
C LEU A 23 11.43 -21.22 -1.40
N LYS A 24 10.34 -21.15 -0.63
CA LYS A 24 9.17 -20.29 -0.93
C LYS A 24 9.55 -18.81 -1.05
N ILE A 25 10.32 -18.30 -0.09
CA ILE A 25 10.82 -16.92 -0.11
C ILE A 25 11.67 -16.69 -1.35
N THR A 26 12.53 -17.65 -1.70
CA THR A 26 13.37 -17.56 -2.89
C THR A 26 12.53 -17.45 -4.17
N PHE A 27 11.50 -18.27 -4.33
CA PHE A 27 10.59 -18.18 -5.47
C PHE A 27 9.86 -16.83 -5.54
N GLN A 28 9.35 -16.33 -4.41
CA GLN A 28 8.69 -15.02 -4.34
C GLN A 28 9.63 -13.88 -4.75
N ILE A 29 10.90 -13.94 -4.35
CA ILE A 29 11.91 -12.96 -4.75
C ILE A 29 12.15 -13.02 -6.27
N VAL A 30 12.30 -14.23 -6.83
CA VAL A 30 12.50 -14.40 -8.28
C VAL A 30 11.31 -13.85 -9.06
N ASP A 31 10.08 -14.16 -8.65
CA ASP A 31 8.86 -13.65 -9.28
C ASP A 31 8.78 -12.12 -9.23
N CYS A 32 9.10 -11.53 -8.06
CA CYS A 32 9.17 -10.08 -7.92
C CYS A 32 10.24 -9.47 -8.84
N LEU A 33 11.44 -10.05 -8.92
CA LEU A 33 12.50 -9.57 -9.81
C LEU A 33 12.09 -9.63 -11.30
N ASN A 34 11.45 -10.70 -11.73
CA ASN A 34 10.91 -10.82 -13.08
C ASN A 34 9.84 -9.75 -13.35
N TRP A 35 8.89 -9.57 -12.42
CA TRP A 35 7.88 -8.53 -12.51
C TRP A 35 8.51 -7.13 -12.67
N ARG A 36 9.60 -6.86 -11.93
CA ARG A 36 10.33 -5.59 -12.02
C ARG A 36 10.94 -5.37 -13.40
N LEU A 37 11.56 -6.40 -13.98
CA LEU A 37 12.16 -6.34 -15.30
C LEU A 37 11.09 -6.12 -16.38
N GLU A 38 10.05 -6.94 -16.38
CA GLU A 38 8.96 -6.91 -17.36
C GLU A 38 8.22 -5.57 -17.38
N ASN A 39 8.00 -4.98 -16.20
CA ASN A 39 7.25 -3.73 -16.05
C ASN A 39 8.16 -2.48 -15.99
N GLY A 40 9.49 -2.67 -16.07
CA GLY A 40 10.46 -1.58 -15.99
C GLY A 40 10.32 -0.74 -14.73
N ILE A 41 10.10 -1.41 -13.59
CA ILE A 41 9.79 -0.80 -12.29
C ILE A 41 10.96 0.03 -11.76
N ASP A 42 12.19 -0.37 -12.08
CA ASP A 42 13.38 0.31 -11.57
C ASP A 42 13.52 1.76 -12.04
N ASN A 43 12.88 2.09 -13.16
CA ASN A 43 12.83 3.43 -13.73
C ASN A 43 11.45 4.08 -13.56
N ILE A 44 10.53 3.53 -12.76
CA ILE A 44 9.15 4.04 -12.74
C ILE A 44 9.04 5.45 -12.16
N LEU A 45 9.95 5.83 -11.25
CA LEU A 45 9.99 7.18 -10.68
C LEU A 45 10.46 8.24 -11.68
N THR A 46 11.16 7.85 -12.75
CA THR A 46 11.59 8.76 -13.83
C THR A 46 10.59 8.80 -14.99
N LYS A 47 9.52 8.00 -14.93
CA LYS A 47 8.46 7.93 -15.95
C LYS A 47 7.19 8.65 -15.46
N PRO A 48 7.05 9.97 -15.65
CA PRO A 48 5.85 10.68 -15.21
C PRO A 48 4.60 10.16 -15.95
N ILE A 49 3.43 10.33 -15.31
CA ILE A 49 2.15 10.12 -15.99
C ILE A 49 1.93 11.34 -16.90
N ILE A 50 1.88 11.11 -18.21
CA ILE A 50 1.76 12.15 -19.25
C ILE A 50 0.43 11.94 -20.00
N PRO A 51 -0.32 13.00 -20.35
CA PRO A 51 -0.01 14.43 -20.14
C PRO A 51 -0.17 14.91 -18.69
N THR A 52 0.32 16.11 -18.36
CA THR A 52 0.26 16.64 -16.98
C THR A 52 -1.16 16.70 -16.42
N ASP A 53 -2.17 16.97 -17.24
CA ASP A 53 -3.56 17.01 -16.78
C ASP A 53 -4.10 15.63 -16.42
N LEU A 54 -3.57 14.57 -17.05
CA LEU A 54 -3.84 13.19 -16.66
C LEU A 54 -3.27 12.91 -15.26
N TYR A 55 -2.02 13.32 -15.00
CA TYR A 55 -1.42 13.20 -13.68
C TYR A 55 -2.22 13.95 -12.61
N LYS A 56 -2.61 15.20 -12.87
CA LYS A 56 -3.44 15.99 -11.94
C LYS A 56 -4.75 15.27 -11.67
N SER A 57 -5.44 14.78 -12.71
CA SER A 57 -6.68 14.03 -12.58
C SER A 57 -6.54 12.81 -11.67
N VAL A 58 -5.43 12.07 -11.76
CA VAL A 58 -5.16 10.94 -10.86
C VAL A 58 -4.90 11.42 -9.44
N ARG A 59 -4.09 12.47 -9.24
CA ARG A 59 -3.76 12.99 -7.90
C ARG A 59 -4.93 13.64 -7.18
N ASP A 60 -5.81 14.30 -7.91
CA ASP A 60 -7.02 14.93 -7.37
C ASP A 60 -8.08 13.92 -6.97
N SER A 61 -7.95 12.66 -7.40
CA SER A 61 -8.95 11.62 -7.18
C SER A 61 -8.43 10.45 -6.35
N GLN A 62 -7.13 10.16 -6.37
CA GLN A 62 -6.45 9.23 -5.46
C GLN A 62 -5.79 10.04 -4.34
N LEU A 63 -6.54 10.31 -3.27
CA LEU A 63 -6.09 11.18 -2.19
C LEU A 63 -5.12 10.43 -1.28
N VAL A 64 -3.83 10.73 -1.44
CA VAL A 64 -2.76 10.10 -0.68
C VAL A 64 -1.56 11.02 -0.54
N GLY A 65 -0.97 11.04 0.65
CA GLY A 65 0.16 11.93 0.91
C GLY A 65 0.99 11.51 2.12
N PHE A 66 2.24 11.97 2.12
CA PHE A 66 3.13 11.86 3.27
C PHE A 66 2.73 12.91 4.33
N SER A 67 2.54 12.49 5.57
CA SER A 67 1.99 13.31 6.66
C SER A 67 2.91 13.39 7.89
N GLY A 68 4.21 13.18 7.70
CA GLY A 68 5.21 13.25 8.77
C GLY A 68 5.62 11.88 9.30
N TYR A 69 5.99 11.81 10.58
CA TYR A 69 6.59 10.61 11.18
C TYR A 69 5.89 10.23 12.49
N THR A 70 5.93 8.94 12.82
CA THR A 70 5.61 8.46 14.16
C THR A 70 6.71 8.85 15.15
N ARG A 71 6.43 8.72 16.45
CA ARG A 71 7.43 8.90 17.51
C ARG A 71 8.61 7.93 17.40
N GLN A 72 8.39 6.76 16.80
CA GLN A 72 9.42 5.76 16.55
C GLN A 72 10.24 6.04 15.27
N GLY A 73 9.89 7.09 14.52
CA GLY A 73 10.58 7.48 13.30
C GLY A 73 10.02 6.85 12.01
N LEU A 74 8.88 6.19 12.06
CA LEU A 74 8.28 5.58 10.87
C LEU A 74 7.55 6.64 10.03
N PRO A 75 7.71 6.67 8.70
CA PRO A 75 6.90 7.54 7.84
C PRO A 75 5.40 7.28 8.02
N VAL A 76 4.60 8.35 8.05
CA VAL A 76 3.14 8.29 8.08
C VAL A 76 2.60 8.66 6.71
N ILE A 77 1.82 7.76 6.11
CA ILE A 77 1.14 7.97 4.83
C ILE A 77 -0.36 8.07 5.11
N ALA A 78 -0.96 9.22 4.85
CA ALA A 78 -2.40 9.43 4.98
C ALA A 78 -3.10 9.16 3.64
N ILE A 79 -4.24 8.49 3.68
CA ILE A 79 -5.05 8.10 2.53
C ILE A 79 -6.49 8.52 2.80
N GLY A 80 -7.04 9.41 1.98
CA GLY A 80 -8.43 9.82 2.03
C GLY A 80 -9.33 8.80 1.32
N VAL A 81 -9.53 7.62 1.93
CA VAL A 81 -10.24 6.49 1.31
C VAL A 81 -11.67 6.87 0.93
N GLY A 82 -12.41 7.52 1.83
CA GLY A 82 -13.82 7.82 1.60
C GLY A 82 -14.06 8.91 0.53
N LEU A 83 -13.10 9.82 0.34
CA LEU A 83 -13.18 10.89 -0.64
C LEU A 83 -12.44 10.58 -1.96
N SER A 84 -11.66 9.49 -2.02
CA SER A 84 -10.99 9.11 -3.25
C SER A 84 -11.99 8.58 -4.28
N THR A 85 -11.91 9.10 -5.51
CA THR A 85 -12.68 8.64 -6.66
C THR A 85 -11.72 8.05 -7.69
N PHE A 86 -12.06 6.90 -8.29
CA PHE A 86 -11.22 6.20 -9.27
C PHE A 86 -11.87 6.14 -10.65
N ASP A 87 -12.68 7.16 -10.94
CA ASP A 87 -13.60 7.25 -12.07
C ASP A 87 -13.10 8.17 -13.19
N LYS A 88 -12.04 8.95 -12.94
CA LYS A 88 -11.57 9.94 -13.91
C LYS A 88 -10.70 9.34 -15.00
N GLN A 89 -10.04 8.21 -14.74
CA GLN A 89 -9.01 7.64 -15.63
C GLN A 89 -9.04 6.11 -15.66
N SER A 90 -8.29 5.51 -16.59
CA SER A 90 -8.16 4.06 -16.65
C SER A 90 -7.47 3.50 -15.39
N VAL A 91 -7.85 2.27 -15.02
CA VAL A 91 -7.28 1.52 -13.90
C VAL A 91 -5.75 1.51 -13.93
N ASN A 92 -5.15 1.44 -15.13
CA ASN A 92 -3.71 1.37 -15.31
C ASN A 92 -2.96 2.59 -14.75
N TYR A 93 -3.53 3.79 -14.87
CA TYR A 93 -2.88 4.99 -14.34
C TYR A 93 -2.93 5.08 -12.82
N TYR A 94 -4.01 4.59 -12.19
CA TYR A 94 -4.08 4.47 -10.73
C TYR A 94 -3.11 3.41 -10.21
N VAL A 95 -2.97 2.29 -10.94
CA VAL A 95 -1.98 1.25 -10.63
C VAL A 95 -0.56 1.81 -10.76
N GLN A 96 -0.24 2.51 -11.85
CA GLN A 96 1.07 3.15 -12.03
C GLN A 96 1.35 4.16 -10.91
N SER A 97 0.39 5.02 -10.57
CA SER A 97 0.51 5.99 -9.48
C SER A 97 0.78 5.31 -8.13
N HIS A 98 0.06 4.21 -7.84
CA HIS A 98 0.26 3.42 -6.63
C HIS A 98 1.67 2.81 -6.56
N ILE A 99 2.15 2.22 -7.66
CA ILE A 99 3.51 1.66 -7.74
C ILE A 99 4.55 2.77 -7.55
N GLN A 100 4.38 3.92 -8.21
CA GLN A 100 5.29 5.07 -8.04
C GLN A 100 5.36 5.53 -6.58
N MET A 101 4.23 5.53 -5.87
CA MET A 101 4.22 5.86 -4.45
C MET A 101 4.93 4.82 -3.58
N ASN A 102 4.77 3.53 -3.89
CA ASN A 102 5.49 2.45 -3.20
C ASN A 102 7.01 2.56 -3.42
N GLU A 103 7.46 2.80 -4.65
CA GLU A 103 8.89 2.99 -4.94
C GLU A 103 9.42 4.28 -4.32
N TYR A 104 8.64 5.35 -4.27
CA TYR A 104 9.03 6.59 -3.58
C TYR A 104 9.14 6.37 -2.06
N ARG A 105 8.21 5.63 -1.46
CA ARG A 105 8.30 5.21 -0.05
C ARG A 105 9.61 4.45 0.17
N ASP A 106 9.88 3.43 -0.64
CA ASP A 106 10.99 2.52 -0.41
C ASP A 106 12.37 3.12 -0.70
N ARG A 107 12.49 3.96 -1.72
CA ARG A 107 13.78 4.52 -2.16
C ARG A 107 14.08 5.91 -1.60
N VAL A 108 13.07 6.64 -1.15
CA VAL A 108 13.23 8.03 -0.70
C VAL A 108 12.83 8.17 0.76
N LEU A 109 11.59 7.82 1.12
CA LEU A 109 11.09 8.07 2.48
C LEU A 109 11.77 7.18 3.53
N LEU A 110 11.85 5.87 3.30
CA LEU A 110 12.44 4.92 4.25
C LEU A 110 13.94 5.19 4.47
N PRO A 111 14.78 5.39 3.44
CA PRO A 111 16.19 5.73 3.65
C PRO A 111 16.39 7.08 4.34
N ALA A 112 15.58 8.09 4.00
CA ALA A 112 15.62 9.38 4.68
C ALA A 112 15.23 9.26 6.16
N ALA A 113 14.21 8.46 6.48
CA ALA A 113 13.80 8.16 7.84
C ALA A 113 14.90 7.44 8.61
N ALA A 114 15.52 6.42 8.00
CA ALA A 114 16.59 5.65 8.60
C ALA A 114 17.82 6.52 8.94
N LYS A 115 18.24 7.37 8.00
CA LYS A 115 19.32 8.34 8.21
C LYS A 115 18.99 9.31 9.35
N LYS A 116 17.76 9.80 9.40
CA LYS A 116 17.31 10.78 10.40
C LYS A 116 17.21 10.20 11.81
N CYS A 117 16.83 8.93 11.92
CA CYS A 117 16.64 8.25 13.22
C CYS A 117 17.88 7.47 13.67
N GLY A 118 18.95 7.42 12.87
CA GLY A 118 20.17 6.66 13.19
C GLY A 118 19.97 5.14 13.29
N LYS A 119 18.87 4.61 12.75
CA LYS A 119 18.50 3.19 12.83
C LYS A 119 17.80 2.73 11.55
N TYR A 120 17.75 1.42 11.34
CA TYR A 120 17.01 0.87 10.20
C TYR A 120 15.51 1.19 10.29
N VAL A 121 14.93 1.69 9.19
CA VAL A 121 13.50 1.95 9.03
C VAL A 121 13.05 1.27 7.74
N GLY A 122 12.34 0.15 7.86
CA GLY A 122 11.88 -0.67 6.74
C GLY A 122 10.36 -0.61 6.48
N THR A 123 9.61 0.06 7.36
CA THR A 123 8.14 0.06 7.34
C THR A 123 7.59 1.48 7.51
N CYS A 124 6.31 1.63 7.20
CA CYS A 124 5.55 2.86 7.41
C CYS A 124 4.26 2.60 8.20
N VAL A 125 3.64 3.66 8.68
CA VAL A 125 2.27 3.66 9.19
C VAL A 125 1.35 4.26 8.15
N LYS A 126 0.17 3.66 7.96
CA LYS A 126 -0.87 4.20 7.07
C LYS A 126 -2.07 4.65 7.89
N VAL A 127 -2.56 5.87 7.63
CA VAL A 127 -3.81 6.40 8.19
C VAL A 127 -4.84 6.48 7.08
N LEU A 128 -5.94 5.77 7.23
CA LEU A 128 -7.00 5.61 6.24
C LEU A 128 -8.23 6.35 6.75
N ASP A 129 -8.45 7.53 6.18
CA ASP A 129 -9.59 8.38 6.51
C ASP A 129 -10.82 7.94 5.71
N MET A 130 -11.85 7.50 6.44
CA MET A 130 -13.10 7.02 5.87
C MET A 130 -14.16 8.13 5.73
N THR A 131 -13.81 9.39 6.00
CA THR A 131 -14.69 10.53 5.77
C THR A 131 -15.22 10.53 4.35
N GLY A 132 -16.54 10.63 4.19
CA GLY A 132 -17.19 10.59 2.88
C GLY A 132 -17.39 9.20 2.27
N LEU A 133 -16.99 8.11 2.95
CA LEU A 133 -17.15 6.75 2.45
C LEU A 133 -18.62 6.41 2.15
N ARG A 134 -18.87 5.89 0.95
CA ARG A 134 -20.17 5.44 0.45
C ARG A 134 -20.08 4.00 -0.04
N LEU A 135 -21.22 3.30 -0.14
CA LEU A 135 -21.27 1.95 -0.74
C LEU A 135 -20.74 1.91 -2.17
N SER A 136 -20.87 3.00 -2.93
CA SER A 136 -20.34 3.13 -4.28
C SER A 136 -18.82 2.95 -4.36
N ALA A 137 -18.08 3.07 -3.24
CA ALA A 137 -16.67 2.73 -3.19
C ALA A 137 -16.39 1.27 -3.61
N LEU A 138 -17.36 0.36 -3.39
CA LEU A 138 -17.26 -1.03 -3.82
C LEU A 138 -17.28 -1.21 -5.34
N ASN A 139 -17.71 -0.20 -6.12
CA ASN A 139 -17.59 -0.23 -7.58
C ASN A 139 -16.12 -0.30 -8.03
N ASN A 140 -15.19 0.16 -7.18
CA ASN A 140 -13.75 0.15 -7.44
C ASN A 140 -13.06 -1.15 -6.97
N ILE A 141 -13.81 -2.20 -6.63
CA ILE A 141 -13.25 -3.45 -6.09
C ILE A 141 -12.21 -4.08 -7.00
N LYS A 142 -12.38 -3.98 -8.33
CA LYS A 142 -11.40 -4.50 -9.30
C LYS A 142 -10.03 -3.83 -9.13
N LEU A 143 -9.99 -2.50 -9.05
CA LEU A 143 -8.76 -1.74 -8.82
C LEU A 143 -8.16 -2.10 -7.46
N LEU A 144 -8.98 -2.20 -6.42
CA LEU A 144 -8.52 -2.57 -5.08
C LEU A 144 -7.88 -3.96 -5.06
N THR A 145 -8.48 -4.95 -5.75
CA THR A 145 -7.92 -6.29 -5.88
C THR A 145 -6.56 -6.28 -6.59
N VAL A 146 -6.44 -5.52 -7.67
CA VAL A 146 -5.17 -5.37 -8.40
C VAL A 146 -4.10 -4.74 -7.51
N ILE A 147 -4.43 -3.64 -6.83
CA ILE A 147 -3.51 -2.96 -5.90
C ILE A 147 -3.09 -3.90 -4.76
N SER A 148 -4.03 -4.60 -4.14
CA SER A 148 -3.74 -5.53 -3.04
C SER A 148 -2.82 -6.66 -3.51
N SER A 149 -3.06 -7.19 -4.71
CA SER A 149 -2.24 -8.26 -5.28
C SER A 149 -0.82 -7.78 -5.58
N ILE A 150 -0.65 -6.56 -6.11
CA ILE A 150 0.66 -5.95 -6.34
C ILE A 150 1.40 -5.74 -5.02
N ASP A 151 0.72 -5.19 -4.00
CA ASP A 151 1.32 -4.96 -2.69
C ASP A 151 1.75 -6.26 -2.02
N ASP A 152 0.90 -7.30 -2.07
CA ASP A 152 1.16 -8.58 -1.43
C ASP A 152 2.32 -9.35 -2.10
N LEU A 153 2.41 -9.32 -3.44
CA LEU A 153 3.43 -10.05 -4.19
C LEU A 153 4.76 -9.30 -4.25
N ASN A 154 4.74 -7.97 -4.43
CA ASN A 154 5.93 -7.21 -4.78
C ASN A 154 6.42 -6.27 -3.67
N TYR A 155 5.57 -5.97 -2.68
CA TYR A 155 5.89 -5.07 -1.56
C TYR A 155 5.54 -5.68 -0.18
N PRO A 156 5.99 -6.92 0.11
CA PRO A 156 5.62 -7.60 1.35
C PRO A 156 6.13 -6.87 2.59
N GLU A 157 5.34 -6.90 3.66
CA GLU A 157 5.73 -6.41 5.00
C GLU A 157 6.14 -4.92 5.09
N LYS A 158 5.73 -4.07 4.14
CA LYS A 158 6.11 -2.64 4.11
C LYS A 158 5.30 -1.71 5.01
N THR A 159 4.24 -2.21 5.64
CA THR A 159 3.40 -1.43 6.55
C THR A 159 3.39 -2.11 7.91
N ASP A 160 3.60 -1.30 8.96
CA ASP A 160 3.55 -1.71 10.36
C ASP A 160 2.09 -1.76 10.84
N THR A 161 1.38 -0.64 10.73
CA THR A 161 0.00 -0.51 11.19
C THR A 161 -0.84 0.30 10.21
N TYR A 162 -2.08 -0.14 10.00
CA TYR A 162 -3.13 0.55 9.25
C TYR A 162 -4.16 1.11 10.24
N TYR A 163 -4.16 2.41 10.48
CA TYR A 163 -5.16 3.08 11.31
C TYR A 163 -6.34 3.53 10.46
N ILE A 164 -7.54 3.05 10.77
CA ILE A 164 -8.78 3.49 10.15
C ILE A 164 -9.43 4.54 11.06
N VAL A 165 -9.69 5.73 10.54
CA VAL A 165 -10.32 6.85 11.26
C VAL A 165 -11.59 7.31 10.56
N ASN A 166 -12.45 8.00 11.30
CA ASN A 166 -13.72 8.54 10.79
C ASN A 166 -14.60 7.48 10.12
N ALA A 167 -14.58 6.24 10.61
CA ALA A 167 -15.35 5.14 10.04
C ALA A 167 -16.86 5.40 10.18
N PRO A 168 -17.61 5.64 9.09
CA PRO A 168 -19.06 5.81 9.17
C PRO A 168 -19.75 4.46 9.42
N TYR A 169 -21.04 4.47 9.76
CA TYR A 169 -21.82 3.24 10.02
C TYR A 169 -21.71 2.21 8.88
N ILE A 170 -21.60 2.69 7.63
CA ILE A 170 -21.52 1.86 6.42
C ILE A 170 -20.16 1.17 6.23
N PHE A 171 -19.12 1.60 6.95
CA PHE A 171 -17.78 0.99 6.91
C PHE A 171 -17.84 -0.53 7.13
N SER A 172 -18.67 -0.98 8.09
CA SER A 172 -18.81 -2.40 8.42
C SER A 172 -19.28 -3.25 7.22
N ALA A 173 -20.16 -2.71 6.37
CA ALA A 173 -20.63 -3.38 5.15
C ALA A 173 -19.52 -3.44 4.09
N CYS A 174 -18.85 -2.33 3.83
CA CYS A 174 -17.71 -2.29 2.91
C CYS A 174 -16.59 -3.23 3.36
N TRP A 175 -16.28 -3.23 4.66
CA TRP A 175 -15.22 -4.05 5.24
C TRP A 175 -15.48 -5.55 5.10
N LYS A 176 -16.73 -6.01 5.18
CA LYS A 176 -17.08 -7.42 4.94
C LYS A 176 -16.71 -7.87 3.52
N VAL A 177 -16.77 -6.98 2.54
CA VAL A 177 -16.43 -7.25 1.14
C VAL A 177 -14.92 -7.12 0.88
N VAL A 178 -14.26 -6.14 1.52
CA VAL A 178 -12.83 -5.87 1.33
C VAL A 178 -11.93 -6.82 2.12
N LYS A 179 -12.30 -7.16 3.36
CA LYS A 179 -11.48 -7.98 4.27
C LYS A 179 -11.01 -9.31 3.66
N PRO A 180 -11.81 -10.07 2.89
CA PRO A 180 -11.36 -11.30 2.25
C PRO A 180 -10.27 -11.12 1.19
N LEU A 181 -10.13 -9.92 0.61
CA LEU A 181 -9.10 -9.61 -0.39
C LEU A 181 -7.72 -9.44 0.24
N LEU A 182 -7.66 -9.19 1.55
CA LEU A 182 -6.43 -8.91 2.27
C LEU A 182 -5.84 -10.18 2.87
N GLN A 183 -4.52 -10.35 2.71
CA GLN A 183 -3.80 -11.40 3.40
C GLN A 183 -3.89 -11.28 4.93
N GLU A 184 -3.74 -12.41 5.63
CA GLU A 184 -3.84 -12.46 7.09
C GLU A 184 -2.88 -11.50 7.80
N ARG A 185 -1.63 -11.43 7.35
CA ARG A 185 -0.62 -10.50 7.88
C ARG A 185 -1.09 -9.04 7.82
N THR A 186 -1.75 -8.64 6.74
CA THR A 186 -2.31 -7.29 6.56
C THR A 186 -3.51 -7.08 7.45
N ARG A 187 -4.44 -8.05 7.52
CA ARG A 187 -5.65 -7.98 8.36
C ARG A 187 -5.33 -7.78 9.84
N ARG A 188 -4.27 -8.43 10.35
CA ARG A 188 -3.81 -8.33 11.75
C ARG A 188 -3.26 -6.94 12.10
N LYS A 189 -2.81 -6.17 11.10
CA LYS A 189 -2.23 -4.83 11.25
C LYS A 189 -3.26 -3.70 11.19
N VAL A 190 -4.54 -4.03 10.92
CA VAL A 190 -5.62 -3.04 10.81
C VAL A 190 -6.21 -2.73 12.18
N GLN A 191 -6.21 -1.45 12.55
CA GLN A 191 -6.79 -0.93 13.78
C GLN A 191 -7.85 0.12 13.43
N VAL A 192 -9.11 -0.16 13.79
CA VAL A 192 -10.21 0.81 13.62
C VAL A 192 -10.31 1.65 14.89
N LEU A 193 -10.02 2.94 14.76
CA LEU A 193 -10.05 3.89 15.87
C LEU A 193 -11.46 4.43 16.08
N GLN A 194 -11.78 4.80 17.32
CA GLN A 194 -13.08 5.41 17.65
C GLN A 194 -13.12 6.88 17.22
N GLY A 195 -14.28 7.31 16.69
CA GLY A 195 -14.48 8.69 16.24
C GLY A 195 -13.43 9.12 15.19
N CYS A 196 -12.83 10.29 15.42
CA CYS A 196 -11.78 10.81 14.55
C CYS A 196 -10.37 10.25 14.83
N GLY A 197 -10.23 9.38 15.85
CA GLY A 197 -8.95 8.75 16.20
C GLY A 197 -7.85 9.71 16.66
N ARG A 198 -8.19 10.97 16.96
CA ARG A 198 -7.22 12.02 17.28
C ARG A 198 -6.36 11.64 18.48
N ASP A 199 -6.96 11.23 19.59
CA ASP A 199 -6.23 10.96 20.83
C ASP A 199 -5.27 9.77 20.69
N GLU A 200 -5.66 8.74 19.96
CA GLU A 200 -4.82 7.59 19.63
C GLU A 200 -3.70 7.99 18.66
N LEU A 201 -4.01 8.72 17.60
CA LEU A 201 -3.00 9.18 16.64
C LEU A 201 -1.99 10.12 17.29
N LEU A 202 -2.39 10.97 18.24
CA LEU A 202 -1.47 11.85 18.99
C LEU A 202 -0.48 11.07 19.87
N LYS A 203 -0.85 9.87 20.33
CA LYS A 203 0.06 8.97 21.05
C LYS A 203 1.11 8.37 20.11
N VAL A 204 0.75 8.13 18.85
CA VAL A 204 1.62 7.47 17.85
C VAL A 204 2.47 8.48 17.07
N MET A 205 1.88 9.61 16.67
CA MET A 205 2.49 10.61 15.80
C MET A 205 3.39 11.58 16.58
N TYR A 206 4.47 12.00 15.94
CA TYR A 206 5.37 13.00 16.49
C TYR A 206 4.83 14.42 16.21
N HIS A 207 4.75 15.26 17.25
CA HIS A 207 4.11 16.57 17.15
C HIS A 207 5.07 17.74 16.83
N GLY A 208 6.36 17.47 16.60
CA GLY A 208 7.38 18.48 16.31
C GLY A 208 7.86 18.49 14.85
N LEU A 209 8.08 19.67 14.29
CA LEU A 209 8.64 19.89 12.94
C LEU A 209 10.10 19.43 12.78
N ILE A 210 10.76 19.04 13.87
CA ILE A 210 12.15 18.60 13.91
C ILE A 210 12.19 17.31 14.72
N ILE A 211 12.52 16.18 14.08
CA ILE A 211 13.03 15.04 14.85
C ILE A 211 14.42 15.51 15.26
N SER A 212 14.58 15.95 16.51
CA SER A 212 15.90 16.14 17.09
C SER A 212 16.67 14.84 16.94
N SER A 213 17.97 14.92 16.73
CA SER A 213 18.96 13.84 16.53
C SER A 213 19.08 12.81 17.68
N SER A 214 18.04 12.65 18.48
CA SER A 214 17.92 11.77 19.63
C SER A 214 16.68 10.89 19.42
N CYS A 215 16.78 9.93 18.49
CA CYS A 215 15.97 8.72 18.49
C CYS A 215 16.79 7.58 19.08
#